data_AF-A0A3B0Y2S7-F1
#
_entry.id   AF-A0A3B0Y2S7-F1
#
_cell.length_a   1.000
_cell.length_b   1.000
_cell.length_c   1.000
_cell.angle_alpha   90.00
_cell.angle_beta   90.00
_cell.angle_gamma   90.00
#
_symmetry.space_group_name_H-M   'P 1'
#
loop_
_entity.id
_entity.type
_entity.pdbx_description
1 polymer ?
#
loop_
_entity_poly.entity_id
_entity_poly.type
_entity_poly.pdbx_seq_one_letter_code
_entity_poly.pdbx_strand_id
1 'polypeptide(L)'
;MYKNEINKLLDNVYIQVKEGEYESALKTCDDLLTGNIEHKDDILRMRSQVHAYQNNIREALIDREEIILCGVAKVQDYYFSSQYLLELGLYAKTVDVLSDGIDLCEKLDVLTYRTDMYLLRAYSYMHVKEYLLARSDCNKVEDDSEFLIDNIGFITKNELLNKISCLAKGSEAS
;
A
#
# COMPACT_ATOMS: atom_id res chain seq x y z
N MET A 1 9.14 25.42 15.62
CA MET A 1 8.57 25.53 14.27
C MET A 1 7.09 25.25 14.39
N TYR A 2 6.23 26.18 14.00
CA TYR A 2 4.78 26.02 14.19
C TYR A 2 4.23 25.04 13.15
N LYS A 3 3.16 24.29 13.48
CA LYS A 3 2.47 23.37 12.55
C LYS A 3 2.21 23.97 11.15
N ASN A 4 1.93 25.28 11.10
CA ASN A 4 1.72 26.02 9.86
C ASN A 4 2.97 26.14 8.96
N GLU A 5 4.18 26.13 9.52
CA GLU A 5 5.42 26.17 8.75
C GLU A 5 5.72 24.83 8.10
N ILE A 6 5.43 23.72 8.81
CA ILE A 6 5.64 22.37 8.30
C ILE A 6 4.70 22.11 7.14
N ASN A 7 3.43 22.46 7.29
CA ASN A 7 2.44 22.31 6.21
C ASN A 7 2.88 23.07 4.95
N LYS A 8 3.40 24.29 5.08
CA LYS A 8 3.92 25.05 3.93
C LYS A 8 5.11 24.35 3.24
N LEU A 9 5.98 23.72 4.00
CA LEU A 9 7.10 22.98 3.43
C LEU A 9 6.62 21.68 2.76
N LEU A 10 5.65 20.98 3.33
CA LEU A 10 5.03 19.82 2.67
C LEU A 10 4.25 20.21 1.41
N ASP A 11 3.59 21.37 1.40
CA ASP A 11 2.97 21.94 0.20
C ASP A 11 4.02 22.23 -0.88
N ASN A 12 5.19 22.75 -0.48
CA ASN A 12 6.31 22.96 -1.40
C ASN A 12 6.85 21.63 -1.96
N VAL A 13 6.98 20.59 -1.12
CA VAL A 13 7.37 19.25 -1.59
C VAL A 13 6.37 18.73 -2.62
N TYR A 14 5.07 18.92 -2.38
CA TYR A 14 4.04 18.53 -3.34
C TYR A 14 4.17 19.27 -4.69
N ILE A 15 4.46 20.58 -4.67
CA ILE A 15 4.71 21.37 -5.89
C ILE A 15 5.94 20.81 -6.63
N GLN A 16 7.04 20.57 -5.93
CA GLN A 16 8.27 20.01 -6.51
C GLN A 16 8.01 18.65 -7.17
N VAL A 17 7.24 17.77 -6.52
CA VAL A 17 6.83 16.48 -7.09
C VAL A 17 6.01 16.68 -8.37
N LYS A 18 5.09 17.66 -8.40
CA LYS A 18 4.30 17.98 -9.61
C LYS A 18 5.16 18.53 -10.75
N GLU A 19 6.23 19.22 -10.43
CA GLU A 19 7.21 19.77 -11.39
C GLU A 19 8.29 18.76 -11.79
N GLY A 20 8.30 17.55 -11.19
CA GLY A 20 9.29 16.50 -11.44
C GLY A 20 10.63 16.75 -10.73
N GLU A 21 10.70 17.70 -9.81
CA GLU A 21 11.88 18.05 -9.01
C GLU A 21 12.07 17.10 -7.82
N TYR A 22 12.13 15.79 -8.08
CA TYR A 22 12.13 14.77 -7.04
C TYR A 22 13.35 14.83 -6.10
N GLU A 23 14.53 15.19 -6.60
CA GLU A 23 15.73 15.34 -5.76
C GLU A 23 15.57 16.48 -4.74
N SER A 24 15.03 17.63 -5.18
CA SER A 24 14.72 18.78 -4.32
C SER A 24 13.66 18.43 -3.28
N ALA A 25 12.63 17.67 -3.69
CA ALA A 25 11.58 17.16 -2.83
C ALA A 25 12.14 16.23 -1.73
N LEU A 26 12.96 15.25 -2.11
CA LEU A 26 13.61 14.33 -1.16
C LEU A 26 14.51 15.08 -0.17
N LYS A 27 15.35 15.99 -0.67
CA LYS A 27 16.22 16.80 0.20
C LYS A 27 15.41 17.58 1.24
N THR A 28 14.29 18.17 0.83
CA THR A 28 13.40 18.90 1.75
C THR A 28 12.80 17.96 2.81
N CYS A 29 12.38 16.75 2.43
CA CYS A 29 11.93 15.74 3.38
C CYS A 29 13.03 15.33 4.37
N ASP A 30 14.25 15.11 3.90
CA ASP A 30 15.39 14.72 4.75
C ASP A 30 15.77 15.84 5.74
N ASP A 31 15.83 17.09 5.25
CA ASP A 31 16.06 18.27 6.10
C ASP A 31 14.98 18.39 7.18
N LEU A 32 13.71 18.13 6.84
CA LEU A 32 12.60 18.12 7.81
C LEU A 32 12.74 17.00 8.86
N LEU A 33 13.13 15.79 8.44
CA LEU A 33 13.27 14.64 9.34
C LEU A 33 14.45 14.79 10.32
N THR A 34 15.51 15.49 9.94
CA THR A 34 16.65 15.77 10.84
C THR A 34 16.30 16.82 11.90
N GLY A 35 15.44 17.79 11.57
CA GLY A 35 15.13 18.92 12.44
C GLY A 35 13.84 18.81 13.26
N ASN A 36 12.88 17.96 12.86
CA ASN A 36 11.53 17.98 13.42
C ASN A 36 10.88 16.60 13.55
N ILE A 37 10.73 16.13 14.80
CA ILE A 37 10.16 14.81 15.11
C ILE A 37 8.62 14.87 15.25
N GLU A 38 8.02 16.05 15.48
CA GLU A 38 6.60 16.19 15.87
C GLU A 38 5.60 15.84 14.74
N HIS A 39 6.07 15.77 13.49
CA HIS A 39 5.27 15.41 12.32
C HIS A 39 5.96 14.37 11.44
N LYS A 40 6.76 13.50 12.07
CA LYS A 40 7.60 12.53 11.38
C LYS A 40 6.78 11.66 10.41
N ASP A 41 5.59 11.23 10.81
CA ASP A 41 4.75 10.36 10.00
C ASP A 41 4.26 11.05 8.72
N ASP A 42 3.80 12.30 8.77
CA ASP A 42 3.39 13.03 7.57
C ASP A 42 4.57 13.28 6.62
N ILE A 43 5.77 13.54 7.15
CA ILE A 43 6.98 13.70 6.35
C ILE A 43 7.39 12.37 5.68
N LEU A 44 7.36 11.25 6.43
CA LEU A 44 7.64 9.92 5.89
C LEU A 44 6.63 9.51 4.81
N ARG A 45 5.34 9.84 4.97
CA ARG A 45 4.32 9.58 3.93
C ARG A 45 4.65 10.31 2.63
N MET A 46 5.06 11.58 2.74
CA MET A 46 5.44 12.38 1.58
C MET A 46 6.71 11.82 0.94
N ARG A 47 7.77 11.56 1.73
CA ARG A 47 9.05 11.01 1.21
C ARG A 47 8.86 9.65 0.54
N SER A 48 8.05 8.78 1.15
CA SER A 48 7.64 7.50 0.57
C SER A 48 7.03 7.68 -0.83
N GLN A 49 6.13 8.66 -0.99
CA GLN A 49 5.52 8.97 -2.28
C GLN A 49 6.55 9.50 -3.31
N VAL A 50 7.49 10.36 -2.89
CA VAL A 50 8.56 10.84 -3.78
C VAL A 50 9.44 9.68 -4.25
N HIS A 51 9.84 8.78 -3.34
CA HIS A 51 10.60 7.57 -3.69
C HIS A 51 9.84 6.71 -4.70
N ALA A 52 8.54 6.48 -4.48
CA ALA A 52 7.71 5.72 -5.41
C ALA A 52 7.65 6.37 -6.80
N TYR A 53 7.54 7.70 -6.91
CA TYR A 53 7.58 8.40 -8.21
C TYR A 53 8.91 8.25 -8.95
N GLN A 54 10.00 8.00 -8.24
CA GLN A 54 11.31 7.71 -8.82
C GLN A 54 11.55 6.21 -9.06
N ASN A 55 10.53 5.37 -8.89
CA ASN A 55 10.63 3.90 -8.95
C ASN A 55 11.60 3.31 -7.90
N ASN A 56 11.85 4.03 -6.81
CA ASN A 56 12.65 3.60 -5.66
C ASN A 56 11.73 2.90 -4.64
N ILE A 57 11.13 1.78 -5.06
CA ILE A 57 10.04 1.11 -4.33
C ILE A 57 10.47 0.58 -2.96
N ARG A 58 11.73 0.16 -2.82
CA ARG A 58 12.27 -0.35 -1.55
C ARG A 58 12.37 0.77 -0.51
N GLU A 59 12.85 1.93 -0.92
CA GLU A 59 12.97 3.13 -0.09
C GLU A 59 11.57 3.65 0.29
N ALA A 60 10.64 3.65 -0.67
CA ALA A 60 9.24 4.00 -0.40
C ALA A 60 8.58 3.08 0.65
N LEU A 61 8.88 1.78 0.60
CA LEU A 61 8.42 0.79 1.56
C LEU A 61 9.04 0.99 2.95
N ILE A 62 10.35 1.26 3.04
CA ILE A 62 11.04 1.51 4.32
C ILE A 62 10.34 2.62 5.11
N ASP A 63 9.98 3.72 4.43
CA ASP A 63 9.28 4.84 5.06
C ASP A 63 7.89 4.46 5.57
N ARG A 64 7.14 3.61 4.85
CA ARG A 64 5.81 3.13 5.31
C ARG A 64 5.93 2.15 6.46
N GLU A 65 6.91 1.26 6.42
CA GLU A 65 7.16 0.31 7.50
C GLU A 65 7.51 1.04 8.80
N GLU A 66 8.30 2.12 8.72
CA GLU A 66 8.60 2.93 9.89
C GLU A 66 7.33 3.54 10.52
N ILE A 67 6.41 4.08 9.71
CA ILE A 67 5.12 4.60 10.20
C ILE A 67 4.31 3.50 10.90
N ILE A 68 4.23 2.31 10.29
CA ILE A 68 3.49 1.15 10.84
C ILE A 68 4.11 0.69 12.16
N LEU A 69 5.44 0.54 12.22
CA LEU A 69 6.16 0.11 13.42
C LEU A 69 6.03 1.12 14.57
N CYS A 70 5.87 2.41 14.28
CA CYS A 70 5.63 3.43 15.29
C CYS A 70 4.20 3.43 15.86
N GLY A 71 3.27 2.62 15.31
CA GLY A 71 1.90 2.50 15.80
C GLY A 71 1.01 3.72 15.53
N VAL A 72 1.42 4.60 14.61
CA VAL A 72 0.68 5.81 14.19
C VAL A 72 0.14 5.70 12.77
N ALA A 73 0.16 4.49 12.21
CA ALA A 73 -0.34 4.22 10.86
C ALA A 73 -1.84 4.47 10.74
N LYS A 74 -2.21 5.05 9.59
CA LYS A 74 -3.57 5.18 9.10
C LYS A 74 -3.83 4.04 8.11
N VAL A 75 -5.10 3.78 7.79
CA VAL A 75 -5.49 2.75 6.79
C VAL A 75 -4.70 2.88 5.48
N GLN A 76 -4.53 4.12 4.99
CA GLN A 76 -3.76 4.38 3.76
C GLN A 76 -2.30 3.90 3.83
N ASP A 77 -1.69 3.87 5.02
CA ASP A 77 -0.29 3.45 5.17
C ASP A 77 -0.14 1.95 4.92
N TYR A 78 -1.09 1.14 5.42
CA TYR A 78 -1.18 -0.29 5.11
C TYR A 78 -1.47 -0.53 3.62
N TYR A 79 -2.37 0.26 3.03
CA TYR A 79 -2.70 0.17 1.61
C TYR A 79 -1.47 0.40 0.72
N PHE A 80 -0.80 1.54 0.86
CA PHE A 80 0.38 1.84 0.04
C PHE A 80 1.57 0.91 0.34
N SER A 81 1.77 0.52 1.61
CA SER A 81 2.79 -0.49 1.95
C SER A 81 2.53 -1.82 1.22
N SER A 82 1.26 -2.26 1.14
CA SER A 82 0.92 -3.51 0.45
C SER A 82 1.17 -3.45 -1.06
N GLN A 83 0.91 -2.31 -1.69
CA GLN A 83 1.21 -2.09 -3.11
C GLN A 83 2.71 -2.21 -3.38
N TYR A 84 3.55 -1.56 -2.56
CA TYR A 84 5.01 -1.67 -2.69
C TYR A 84 5.51 -3.10 -2.43
N LEU A 85 4.93 -3.83 -1.47
CA LEU A 85 5.26 -5.23 -1.22
C LEU A 85 4.89 -6.13 -2.40
N LEU A 86 3.75 -5.89 -3.04
CA LEU A 86 3.33 -6.62 -4.25
C LEU A 86 4.28 -6.39 -5.41
N GLU A 87 4.67 -5.15 -5.64
CA GLU A 87 5.62 -4.79 -6.70
C GLU A 87 6.99 -5.46 -6.49
N LEU A 88 7.39 -5.65 -5.24
CA LEU A 88 8.59 -6.39 -4.85
C LEU A 88 8.41 -7.92 -4.83
N GLY A 89 7.21 -8.44 -5.13
CA GLY A 89 6.90 -9.87 -5.11
C GLY A 89 6.86 -10.51 -3.72
N LEU A 90 6.73 -9.71 -2.65
CA LEU A 90 6.77 -10.15 -1.26
C LEU A 90 5.39 -10.58 -0.74
N TYR A 91 4.73 -11.49 -1.46
CA TYR A 91 3.31 -11.84 -1.26
C TYR A 91 2.94 -12.25 0.17
N ALA A 92 3.78 -13.02 0.86
CA ALA A 92 3.51 -13.43 2.24
C ALA A 92 3.45 -12.22 3.19
N LYS A 93 4.41 -11.29 3.07
CA LYS A 93 4.42 -10.06 3.87
C LYS A 93 3.25 -9.14 3.49
N THR A 94 2.85 -9.13 2.21
CA THR A 94 1.66 -8.41 1.77
C THR A 94 0.40 -8.91 2.49
N VAL A 95 0.24 -10.24 2.64
CA VAL A 95 -0.90 -10.82 3.37
C VAL A 95 -0.96 -10.31 4.81
N ASP A 96 0.17 -10.29 5.52
CA ASP A 96 0.25 -9.83 6.90
C ASP A 96 -0.16 -8.36 7.02
N VAL A 97 0.46 -7.48 6.21
CA VAL A 97 0.18 -6.03 6.21
C VAL A 97 -1.27 -5.72 5.83
N LEU A 98 -1.83 -6.43 4.84
CA LEU A 98 -3.23 -6.24 4.46
C LEU A 98 -4.19 -6.74 5.52
N SER A 99 -3.84 -7.77 6.29
CA SER A 99 -4.69 -8.26 7.37
C SER A 99 -4.83 -7.22 8.48
N ASP A 100 -3.72 -6.63 8.91
CA ASP A 100 -3.74 -5.51 9.87
C ASP A 100 -4.52 -4.30 9.32
N GLY A 101 -4.34 -4.00 8.03
CA GLY A 101 -5.04 -2.90 7.36
C GLY A 101 -6.56 -3.10 7.27
N ILE A 102 -7.01 -4.33 6.97
CA ILE A 102 -8.42 -4.70 6.91
C ILE A 102 -9.05 -4.64 8.31
N ASP A 103 -8.38 -5.19 9.32
CA ASP A 103 -8.86 -5.13 10.70
C ASP A 103 -9.03 -3.68 11.16
N LEU A 104 -8.10 -2.80 10.79
CA LEU A 104 -8.21 -1.36 11.05
C LEU A 104 -9.37 -0.71 10.27
N CYS A 105 -9.59 -1.07 9.00
CA CYS A 105 -10.74 -0.62 8.22
C CYS A 105 -12.06 -0.97 8.91
N GLU A 106 -12.19 -2.21 9.36
CA GLU A 106 -13.41 -2.71 10.02
C GLU A 106 -13.64 -2.02 11.36
N LYS A 107 -12.59 -1.86 12.16
CA LYS A 107 -12.66 -1.17 13.46
C LYS A 107 -13.08 0.30 13.32
N LEU A 108 -12.63 0.98 12.28
CA LEU A 108 -12.89 2.40 12.05
C LEU A 108 -14.05 2.69 11.11
N ASP A 109 -14.70 1.64 10.58
CA ASP A 109 -15.73 1.72 9.53
C ASP A 109 -15.29 2.54 8.29
N VAL A 110 -14.04 2.35 7.86
CA VAL A 110 -13.47 3.02 6.68
C VAL A 110 -13.65 2.14 5.45
N LEU A 111 -14.49 2.58 4.51
CA LEU A 111 -14.81 1.82 3.29
C LEU A 111 -13.81 2.06 2.15
N THR A 112 -13.20 3.23 2.09
CA THR A 112 -12.44 3.73 0.91
C THR A 112 -11.36 2.76 0.41
N TYR A 113 -10.68 2.04 1.30
CA TYR A 113 -9.61 1.11 0.95
C TYR A 113 -9.99 -0.36 1.15
N ARG A 114 -11.12 -0.63 1.80
CA ARG A 114 -11.43 -1.98 2.31
C ARG A 114 -11.63 -2.97 1.18
N THR A 115 -12.39 -2.58 0.15
CA THR A 115 -12.64 -3.42 -1.04
C THR A 115 -11.32 -3.76 -1.75
N ASP A 116 -10.50 -2.76 -2.03
CA ASP A 116 -9.22 -2.94 -2.70
C ASP A 116 -8.28 -3.83 -1.87
N MET A 117 -8.21 -3.61 -0.55
CA MET A 117 -7.40 -4.45 0.35
C MET A 117 -7.83 -5.91 0.33
N TYR A 118 -9.13 -6.21 0.31
CA TYR A 118 -9.62 -7.58 0.18
C TYR A 118 -9.17 -8.22 -1.14
N LEU A 119 -9.28 -7.50 -2.25
CA LEU A 119 -8.87 -8.00 -3.57
C LEU A 119 -7.34 -8.17 -3.69
N LEU A 120 -6.55 -7.23 -3.16
CA LEU A 120 -5.10 -7.33 -3.09
C LEU A 120 -4.64 -8.50 -2.20
N ARG A 121 -5.34 -8.75 -1.10
CA ARG A 121 -5.01 -9.87 -0.20
C ARG A 121 -5.39 -11.20 -0.83
N ALA A 122 -6.53 -11.27 -1.51
CA ALA A 122 -6.90 -12.42 -2.32
C ALA A 122 -5.85 -12.73 -3.40
N TYR A 123 -5.36 -11.71 -4.09
CA TYR A 123 -4.28 -11.85 -5.07
C TYR A 123 -2.99 -12.37 -4.43
N SER A 124 -2.63 -11.86 -3.25
CA SER A 124 -1.46 -12.30 -2.50
C SER A 124 -1.59 -13.76 -2.04
N TYR A 125 -2.76 -14.14 -1.49
CA TYR A 125 -3.08 -15.51 -1.11
C TYR A 125 -2.96 -16.50 -2.28
N MET A 126 -3.41 -16.10 -3.47
CA MET A 126 -3.26 -16.92 -4.68
C MET A 126 -1.78 -17.26 -4.97
N HIS A 127 -0.87 -16.29 -4.80
CA HIS A 127 0.57 -16.50 -5.03
C HIS A 127 1.25 -17.34 -3.95
N VAL A 128 0.78 -17.27 -2.70
CA VAL A 128 1.24 -18.16 -1.62
C VAL A 128 0.49 -19.49 -1.57
N LYS A 129 -0.34 -19.78 -2.59
CA LYS A 129 -1.13 -21.03 -2.76
C LYS A 129 -2.20 -21.28 -1.70
N GLU A 130 -2.64 -20.24 -1.01
CA GLU A 130 -3.73 -20.29 -0.03
C GLU A 130 -5.09 -20.03 -0.71
N TYR A 131 -5.46 -20.91 -1.65
CA TYR A 131 -6.58 -20.67 -2.57
C TYR A 131 -7.95 -20.53 -1.91
N LEU A 132 -8.17 -21.22 -0.77
CA LEU A 132 -9.43 -21.11 -0.02
C LEU A 132 -9.58 -19.73 0.63
N LEU A 133 -8.51 -19.20 1.21
CA LEU A 133 -8.49 -17.85 1.78
C LEU A 133 -8.63 -16.80 0.68
N ALA A 134 -7.95 -16.98 -0.45
CA ALA A 134 -8.10 -16.10 -1.61
C ALA A 134 -9.56 -16.00 -2.07
N ARG A 135 -10.25 -17.14 -2.19
CA ARG A 135 -11.67 -17.18 -2.56
C ARG A 135 -12.56 -16.54 -1.50
N SER A 136 -12.24 -16.76 -0.22
CA SER A 136 -12.98 -16.15 0.89
C SER A 136 -12.94 -14.62 0.83
N ASP A 137 -11.77 -14.04 0.57
CA ASP A 137 -11.61 -12.59 0.41
C ASP A 137 -12.37 -12.05 -0.81
N CYS A 138 -12.32 -12.73 -1.96
CA CYS A 138 -13.13 -12.35 -3.12
C CYS A 138 -14.64 -12.31 -2.79
N ASN A 139 -15.13 -13.22 -1.94
CA ASN A 139 -16.55 -13.25 -1.56
C ASN A 139 -16.98 -12.11 -0.62
N LYS A 140 -16.04 -11.28 -0.14
CA LYS A 140 -16.33 -10.09 0.68
C LYS A 140 -16.63 -8.84 -0.13
N VAL A 141 -16.38 -8.86 -1.43
CA VAL A 141 -16.53 -7.69 -2.32
C VAL A 141 -17.64 -7.90 -3.36
N GLU A 142 -18.15 -6.80 -3.92
CA GLU A 142 -19.20 -6.81 -4.95
C GLU A 142 -18.67 -7.38 -6.28
N ASP A 143 -19.56 -7.90 -7.13
CA ASP A 143 -19.17 -8.67 -8.32
C ASP A 143 -18.50 -7.82 -9.42
N ASP A 144 -18.80 -6.54 -9.46
CA ASP A 144 -18.24 -5.53 -10.37
C ASP A 144 -17.01 -4.81 -9.79
N SER A 145 -16.57 -5.20 -8.59
CA SER A 145 -15.37 -4.62 -7.99
C SER A 145 -14.12 -4.97 -8.80
N GLU A 146 -13.30 -3.94 -9.07
CA GLU A 146 -12.00 -4.04 -9.72
C GLU A 146 -10.95 -3.28 -8.92
N PHE A 147 -9.69 -3.69 -9.09
CA PHE A 147 -8.56 -3.03 -8.47
C PHE A 147 -7.38 -2.97 -9.43
N LEU A 148 -6.54 -1.97 -9.26
CA LEU A 148 -5.33 -1.78 -10.05
C LEU A 148 -4.14 -2.31 -9.26
N ILE A 149 -3.34 -3.17 -9.89
CA ILE A 149 -1.99 -3.47 -9.44
C ILE A 149 -1.02 -2.89 -10.46
N ASP A 150 -0.08 -2.09 -9.98
CA ASP A 150 0.97 -1.53 -10.84
C ASP A 150 1.72 -2.66 -11.56
N ASN A 151 2.03 -2.44 -12.84
CA ASN A 151 2.63 -3.40 -13.77
C ASN A 151 1.78 -4.62 -14.20
N ILE A 152 0.61 -4.85 -13.61
CA ILE A 152 -0.32 -5.91 -14.03
C ILE A 152 -1.57 -5.33 -14.70
N GLY A 153 -2.01 -4.15 -14.26
CA GLY A 153 -3.22 -3.50 -14.74
C GLY A 153 -4.44 -3.82 -13.88
N PHE A 154 -5.62 -3.50 -14.41
CA PHE A 154 -6.88 -3.75 -13.74
C PHE A 154 -7.17 -5.26 -13.66
N ILE A 155 -7.61 -5.71 -12.50
CA ILE A 155 -8.08 -7.06 -12.27
C ILE A 155 -9.45 -6.96 -11.62
N THR A 156 -10.44 -7.63 -12.19
CA THR A 156 -11.77 -7.76 -11.60
C THR A 156 -11.81 -8.93 -10.60
N LYS A 157 -12.76 -8.89 -9.65
CA LYS A 157 -13.06 -10.05 -8.78
C LYS A 157 -13.24 -11.34 -9.58
N ASN A 158 -13.99 -11.30 -10.67
CA ASN A 158 -14.33 -12.47 -11.48
C ASN A 158 -13.10 -13.06 -12.17
N GLU A 159 -12.21 -12.21 -12.72
CA GLU A 159 -10.94 -12.68 -13.28
C GLU A 159 -10.06 -13.34 -12.23
N LEU A 160 -10.00 -12.77 -11.02
CA LEU A 160 -9.24 -13.34 -9.92
C LEU A 160 -9.81 -14.69 -9.46
N LEU A 161 -11.13 -14.81 -9.30
CA LEU A 161 -11.80 -16.08 -8.98
C LEU A 161 -11.56 -17.18 -10.02
N ASN A 162 -11.55 -16.81 -11.30
CA ASN A 162 -11.24 -17.73 -12.39
C ASN A 162 -9.78 -18.23 -12.29
N LYS A 163 -8.83 -17.33 -12.06
CA LYS A 163 -7.41 -17.69 -11.87
C LYS A 163 -7.22 -18.62 -10.68
N ILE A 164 -7.79 -18.29 -9.52
CA ILE A 164 -7.75 -19.13 -8.31
C ILE A 164 -8.29 -20.53 -8.58
N SER A 165 -9.42 -20.63 -9.27
CA SER A 165 -10.07 -21.92 -9.54
C SER A 165 -9.28 -22.80 -10.51
N CYS A 166 -8.61 -22.21 -11.50
CA CYS A 166 -7.70 -22.94 -12.39
C CYS A 166 -6.47 -23.47 -11.63
N LEU A 167 -5.86 -22.65 -10.77
CA LEU A 167 -4.67 -23.03 -10.00
C LEU A 167 -4.98 -24.13 -8.97
N ALA A 168 -6.10 -24.03 -8.25
CA ALA A 168 -6.51 -25.02 -7.25
C ALA A 168 -6.67 -26.43 -7.85
N LYS A 169 -7.29 -26.54 -9.04
CA LYS A 169 -7.41 -27.83 -9.76
C LYS A 169 -6.05 -28.42 -10.15
N GLY A 170 -5.09 -27.56 -10.50
CA GLY A 170 -3.73 -27.98 -10.83
C GLY A 170 -2.97 -28.54 -9.63
N SER A 171 -3.17 -27.97 -8.44
CA SER A 171 -2.50 -28.43 -7.21
C SER A 171 -3.03 -29.76 -6.66
N GLU A 172 -4.29 -30.12 -6.96
CA GLU A 172 -4.86 -31.42 -6.56
C GLU A 172 -4.35 -32.58 -7.42
N ALA A 173 -3.76 -32.27 -8.59
CA ALA A 173 -3.28 -33.26 -9.55
C ALA A 173 -1.77 -33.59 -9.42
N SER A 174 -1.04 -32.90 -8.53
CA SER A 174 0.41 -33.04 -8.30
C SER A 174 0.72 -33.73 -6.98
#